data_AF-A0A261KRZ1-F1
#
_entry.id   AF-A0A261KRZ1-F1
#
_cell.length_a   1.000
_cell.length_b   1.000
_cell.length_c   1.000
_cell.angle_alpha   90.00
_cell.angle_beta   90.00
_cell.angle_gamma   90.00
#
_symmetry.space_group_name_H-M   'P 1'
#
loop_
_entity.id
_entity.type
_entity.pdbx_description
1 polymer ?
#
loop_
_entity_poly.entity_id
_entity_poly.type
_entity_poly.pdbx_seq_one_letter_code
_entity_poly.pdbx_strand_id
1 'polypeptide(L)'
;MQISWFDKLKTILSYLLTTGIIITTLFCLGGYGEKGIIFELISHFKVQYLVVSLILLFCLSIIGKKRFLLVATFCTIINLTPILPWYIYQNGISQETPNLRILVHNLYRGRNYQYSEIAKMVRTENPDIAIFLEPTNT
;
A
#
# COMPACT_ATOMS: atom_id res chain seq x y z
N MET A 1 -0.04 -14.08 46.16
CA MET A 1 0.91 -14.26 45.04
C MET A 1 1.24 -12.88 44.47
N GLN A 2 2.38 -12.30 44.87
CA GLN A 2 2.75 -10.93 44.51
C GLN A 2 3.37 -10.97 43.10
N ILE A 3 2.63 -10.53 42.08
CA ILE A 3 3.12 -10.47 40.71
C ILE A 3 4.29 -9.49 40.66
N SER A 4 5.46 -9.97 40.26
CA SER A 4 6.68 -9.17 40.08
C SER A 4 6.40 -7.97 39.19
N TRP A 5 6.95 -6.81 39.54
CA TRP A 5 6.79 -5.58 38.76
C TRP A 5 7.19 -5.76 37.28
N PHE A 6 8.19 -6.61 37.00
CA PHE A 6 8.61 -6.98 35.65
C PHE A 6 7.52 -7.73 34.86
N ASP A 7 6.73 -8.58 35.51
CA ASP A 7 5.64 -9.30 34.84
C ASP A 7 4.47 -8.37 34.51
N LYS A 8 4.22 -7.38 35.37
CA LYS A 8 3.25 -6.32 35.07
C LYS A 8 3.71 -5.49 33.88
N LEU A 9 4.98 -5.09 33.84
CA LEU A 9 5.55 -4.33 32.72
C LEU A 9 5.44 -5.09 31.39
N LYS A 10 5.84 -6.37 31.37
CA LYS A 10 5.70 -7.24 30.19
C LYS A 10 4.24 -7.35 29.73
N THR A 11 3.31 -7.38 30.66
CA THR A 11 1.88 -7.48 30.36
C THR A 11 1.35 -6.18 29.75
N ILE A 12 1.68 -5.03 30.33
CA ILE A 12 1.32 -3.71 29.78
C ILE A 12 1.91 -3.53 28.37
N LEU A 13 3.18 -3.87 28.19
CA LEU A 13 3.85 -3.81 26.89
C LEU A 13 3.17 -4.73 25.87
N SER A 14 2.77 -5.94 26.27
CA SER A 14 2.04 -6.87 25.39
C SER A 14 0.71 -6.28 24.93
N TYR A 15 -0.03 -5.62 25.82
CA TYR A 15 -1.28 -4.93 25.45
C TYR A 15 -1.01 -3.81 24.45
N LEU A 16 -0.02 -2.95 24.71
CA LEU A 16 0.35 -1.85 23.80
C LEU A 16 0.71 -2.35 22.40
N LEU A 17 1.59 -3.36 22.30
CA LEU A 17 2.00 -3.93 21.01
C LEU A 17 0.82 -4.58 20.28
N THR A 18 -0.05 -5.28 21.02
CA THR A 18 -1.26 -5.90 20.43
C THR A 18 -2.26 -4.85 19.96
N THR A 19 -2.43 -3.74 20.68
CA THR A 19 -3.28 -2.64 20.20
C THR A 19 -2.70 -2.02 18.93
N GLY A 20 -1.38 -1.85 18.85
CA GLY A 20 -0.71 -1.36 17.66
C GLY A 20 -0.97 -2.24 16.44
N ILE A 21 -0.81 -3.56 16.56
CA ILE A 21 -1.00 -4.47 15.43
C ILE A 21 -2.46 -4.53 14.97
N ILE A 22 -3.42 -4.41 15.90
CA ILE A 22 -4.85 -4.33 15.57
C ILE A 22 -5.13 -3.06 14.77
N ILE A 23 -4.63 -1.89 15.22
CA ILE A 23 -4.80 -0.62 14.51
C ILE A 23 -4.20 -0.69 13.10
N THR A 24 -2.98 -1.22 12.97
CA THR A 24 -2.33 -1.43 11.67
C THR A 24 -3.18 -2.30 10.74
N THR A 25 -3.78 -3.36 11.28
CA THR A 25 -4.67 -4.27 10.52
C THR A 25 -5.95 -3.56 10.10
N LEU A 26 -6.54 -2.73 10.97
CA LEU A 26 -7.71 -1.93 10.64
C LEU A 26 -7.43 -0.92 9.52
N PHE A 27 -6.25 -0.28 9.51
CA PHE A 27 -5.84 0.57 8.39
C PHE A 27 -5.70 -0.23 7.09
N CYS A 28 -5.06 -1.39 7.14
CA CYS A 28 -4.94 -2.26 5.97
C CYS A 28 -6.31 -2.66 5.39
N LEU A 29 -7.29 -2.96 6.26
CA LEU A 29 -8.67 -3.26 5.86
C LEU A 29 -9.46 -2.01 5.41
N GLY A 30 -9.18 -0.85 5.98
CA GLY A 30 -9.80 0.42 5.59
C GLY A 30 -9.57 0.75 4.11
N GLY A 31 -8.44 0.32 3.54
CA GLY A 31 -8.13 0.50 2.12
C GLY A 31 -9.06 -0.23 1.13
N TYR A 32 -10.04 -1.01 1.60
CA TYR A 32 -11.12 -1.55 0.76
C TYR A 32 -12.34 -0.61 0.64
N GLY A 33 -12.37 0.49 1.39
CA GLY A 33 -13.42 1.50 1.28
C GLY A 33 -13.27 2.33 0.00
N GLU A 34 -14.26 2.27 -0.89
CA GLU A 34 -14.20 2.92 -2.22
C GLU A 34 -14.38 4.45 -2.19
N LYS A 35 -14.70 5.06 -1.05
CA LYS A 35 -15.19 6.45 -1.01
C LYS A 35 -14.41 7.34 -0.06
N GLY A 36 -13.52 8.14 -0.61
CA GLY A 36 -12.88 9.28 0.07
C GLY A 36 -11.37 9.25 -0.01
N ILE A 37 -10.77 10.45 -0.13
CA ILE A 37 -9.31 10.68 -0.25
C ILE A 37 -8.54 9.97 0.87
N ILE A 38 -9.12 9.87 2.07
CA ILE A 38 -8.50 9.21 3.22
C ILE A 38 -8.31 7.70 2.97
N PHE A 39 -9.34 7.01 2.45
CA PHE A 39 -9.25 5.58 2.18
C PHE A 39 -8.32 5.28 1.00
N GLU A 40 -8.32 6.15 -0.01
CA GLU A 40 -7.38 6.09 -1.13
C GLU A 40 -5.93 6.20 -0.63
N LEU A 41 -5.65 7.16 0.25
CA LEU A 41 -4.32 7.34 0.84
C LEU A 41 -3.91 6.14 1.69
N ILE A 42 -4.82 5.60 2.52
CA ILE A 42 -4.54 4.43 3.37
C ILE A 42 -4.28 3.17 2.52
N SER A 43 -4.96 3.03 1.37
CA SER A 43 -4.79 1.87 0.49
C SER A 43 -3.39 1.73 -0.11
N HIS A 44 -2.65 2.83 -0.21
CA HIS A 44 -1.30 2.87 -0.78
C HIS A 44 -0.22 2.26 0.12
N PHE A 45 -0.43 2.20 1.43
CA PHE A 45 0.62 1.84 2.39
C PHE A 45 0.56 0.38 2.90
N LYS A 46 -0.04 -0.52 2.12
CA LYS A 46 -0.26 -1.93 2.52
C LYS A 46 1.04 -2.66 2.89
N VAL A 47 2.12 -2.46 2.13
CA VAL A 47 3.43 -3.08 2.40
C VAL A 47 4.00 -2.57 3.73
N GLN A 48 3.87 -1.27 4.00
CA GLN A 48 4.33 -0.65 5.24
C GLN A 48 3.56 -1.22 6.44
N TYR A 49 2.25 -1.43 6.31
CA TYR A 49 1.44 -2.08 7.35
C TYR A 49 1.89 -3.53 7.62
N LEU A 50 2.21 -4.29 6.57
CA LEU A 50 2.78 -5.63 6.74
C LEU A 50 4.11 -5.59 7.50
N VAL A 51 5.05 -4.72 7.09
CA VAL A 51 6.37 -4.57 7.74
C VAL A 51 6.21 -4.19 9.22
N VAL A 52 5.36 -3.21 9.54
CA VAL A 52 5.06 -2.83 10.93
C VAL A 52 4.48 -4.02 11.70
N SER A 53 3.55 -4.76 11.11
CA SER A 53 2.96 -5.93 11.77
C SER A 53 3.99 -7.03 12.07
N LEU A 54 4.97 -7.23 11.18
CA LEU A 54 6.07 -8.19 11.39
C LEU A 54 7.00 -7.75 12.52
N ILE A 55 7.34 -6.45 12.60
CA ILE A 55 8.15 -5.90 13.69
C ILE A 55 7.42 -6.10 15.04
N LEU A 56 6.13 -5.76 15.10
CA LEU A 56 5.33 -5.91 16.32
C LEU A 56 5.18 -7.39 16.73
N LEU A 57 4.97 -8.28 15.76
CA LEU A 57 4.93 -9.73 16.00
C LEU A 57 6.26 -10.24 16.56
N PHE A 58 7.38 -9.80 16.00
CA PHE A 58 8.71 -10.16 16.48
C PHE A 58 8.94 -9.68 17.92
N CYS A 59 8.60 -8.43 18.23
CA CYS A 59 8.67 -7.91 19.60
C CYS A 59 7.80 -8.72 20.58
N LEU A 60 6.57 -9.10 20.19
CA LEU A 60 5.68 -9.94 20.99
C LEU A 60 6.24 -11.36 21.20
N SER A 61 6.93 -11.91 20.20
CA SER A 61 7.58 -13.22 20.29
C SER A 61 8.67 -13.25 21.36
N ILE A 62 9.45 -12.16 21.50
CA ILE A 62 10.48 -12.03 22.54
C ILE A 62 9.85 -12.00 23.95
N ILE A 63 8.65 -11.43 24.10
CA ILE A 63 7.95 -11.36 25.40
C ILE A 63 7.39 -12.73 25.81
N GLY A 64 7.14 -13.63 24.86
CA GLY A 64 6.79 -15.04 25.10
C GLY A 64 5.34 -15.30 25.55
N LYS A 65 4.45 -14.31 25.44
CA LYS A 65 3.04 -14.47 25.86
C LYS A 65 2.17 -15.03 24.72
N LYS A 66 1.98 -16.35 24.73
CA LYS A 66 1.28 -17.13 23.67
C LYS A 66 -0.06 -16.55 23.20
N ARG A 67 -0.89 -16.02 24.12
CA ARG A 67 -2.21 -15.44 23.79
C ARG A 67 -2.09 -14.24 22.86
N PHE A 68 -1.18 -13.31 23.14
CA PHE A 68 -0.96 -12.12 22.31
C PHE A 68 -0.27 -12.47 21.00
N LEU A 69 0.63 -13.47 21.02
CA LEU A 69 1.28 -13.98 19.82
C LEU A 69 0.26 -14.52 18.81
N LEU A 70 -0.76 -15.25 19.28
CA LEU A 70 -1.83 -15.78 18.41
C LEU A 70 -2.58 -14.64 17.72
N VAL A 71 -3.01 -13.63 18.48
CA VAL A 71 -3.70 -12.45 17.92
C VAL A 71 -2.81 -11.73 16.92
N ALA A 72 -1.54 -11.51 17.26
CA ALA A 72 -0.60 -10.84 16.37
C ALA A 72 -0.37 -11.63 15.07
N THR A 73 -0.21 -12.95 15.17
CA THR A 73 -0.03 -13.83 14.01
C THR A 73 -1.24 -13.76 13.08
N PHE A 74 -2.46 -13.81 13.65
CA PHE A 74 -3.69 -13.68 12.89
C PHE A 74 -3.78 -12.33 12.16
N CYS A 75 -3.48 -11.23 12.86
CA CYS A 75 -3.40 -9.88 12.27
C CYS A 75 -2.36 -9.79 11.13
N THR A 76 -1.17 -10.36 11.32
CA THR A 76 -0.12 -10.38 10.29
C THR A 76 -0.56 -11.16 9.04
N ILE A 77 -1.26 -12.29 9.21
CA ILE A 77 -1.82 -13.04 8.08
C ILE A 77 -2.82 -12.17 7.30
N ILE A 78 -3.71 -11.46 7.99
CA ILE A 78 -4.65 -10.52 7.33
C ILE A 78 -3.88 -9.47 6.52
N ASN A 79 -2.84 -8.86 7.11
CA ASN A 79 -2.01 -7.86 6.41
C ASN A 79 -1.25 -8.42 5.19
N LEU A 80 -0.99 -9.73 5.16
CA LEU A 80 -0.34 -10.40 4.03
C LEU A 80 -1.31 -10.66 2.86
N THR A 81 -2.60 -10.89 3.15
CA THR A 81 -3.61 -11.24 2.13
C THR A 81 -3.67 -10.29 0.91
N PRO A 82 -3.61 -8.94 1.04
CA PRO A 82 -3.65 -8.07 -0.15
C PRO A 82 -2.34 -8.02 -0.94
N ILE A 83 -1.22 -8.43 -0.35
CA ILE A 83 0.11 -8.36 -0.97
C ILE A 83 0.44 -9.67 -1.69
N LEU A 84 -0.06 -10.79 -1.17
CA LEU A 84 0.21 -12.12 -1.70
C LEU A 84 -0.05 -12.26 -3.22
N PRO A 85 -1.16 -11.73 -3.80
CA PRO A 85 -1.41 -11.83 -5.23
C PRO A 85 -0.35 -11.16 -6.11
N TRP A 86 0.33 -10.11 -5.62
CA TRP A 86 1.35 -9.37 -6.38
C TRP A 86 2.57 -10.24 -6.73
N TYR A 87 2.83 -11.29 -5.97
CA TYR A 87 3.99 -12.16 -6.16
C TYR A 87 3.62 -13.49 -6.81
N ILE A 88 2.36 -13.93 -6.68
CA ILE A 88 1.90 -15.22 -7.24
C ILE A 88 1.49 -15.07 -8.71
N TYR A 89 0.86 -13.95 -9.09
CA TYR A 89 0.42 -13.71 -10.47
C TYR A 89 1.50 -12.99 -11.28
N GLN A 90 2.56 -13.71 -11.65
CA GLN A 90 3.42 -13.30 -12.75
C GLN A 90 2.97 -14.07 -14.00
N ASN A 91 1.88 -13.61 -14.62
CA ASN A 91 1.59 -14.04 -15.98
C ASN A 91 2.69 -13.45 -16.86
N GLY A 92 3.70 -14.26 -17.15
CA GLY A 92 4.75 -13.95 -18.12
C GLY A 92 4.11 -13.83 -19.48
N ILE A 93 3.69 -12.61 -19.83
CA ILE A 93 3.34 -12.28 -21.19
C ILE A 93 4.66 -12.31 -21.96
N SER A 94 4.99 -13.45 -22.57
CA SER A 94 5.94 -13.45 -23.69
C SER A 94 5.27 -12.73 -24.83
N GLN A 95 5.45 -11.42 -24.86
CA GLN A 95 5.17 -10.62 -26.04
C GLN A 95 6.52 -10.33 -26.67
N GLU A 96 6.69 -10.77 -27.92
CA GLU A 96 7.48 -9.97 -28.85
C GLU A 96 6.95 -8.55 -28.73
N THR A 97 7.71 -7.66 -28.12
CA THR A 97 7.27 -6.28 -27.91
C THR A 97 7.39 -5.57 -29.25
N PRO A 98 6.28 -5.26 -29.97
CA PRO A 98 6.36 -4.35 -31.09
C PRO A 98 6.97 -3.04 -30.59
N ASN A 99 7.79 -2.40 -31.42
CA ASN A 99 8.36 -1.08 -31.13
C ASN A 99 7.25 -0.02 -31.19
N LEU A 100 6.43 0.02 -30.14
CA LEU A 100 5.30 0.91 -29.98
C LEU A 100 5.76 2.14 -29.19
N ARG A 101 5.71 3.31 -29.83
CA ARG A 101 6.06 4.59 -29.20
C ARG A 101 4.81 5.20 -28.59
N ILE A 102 4.77 5.25 -27.26
CA ILE A 102 3.67 5.84 -26.49
C ILE A 102 4.14 7.16 -25.87
N LEU A 103 3.41 8.25 -26.13
CA LEU A 103 3.59 9.53 -25.46
C LEU A 103 2.49 9.69 -24.41
N VAL A 104 2.87 9.94 -23.15
CA VAL A 104 1.93 10.21 -22.05
C VAL A 104 2.22 11.59 -21.47
N HIS A 105 1.20 12.46 -21.43
CA HIS A 105 1.36 13.84 -20.95
C HIS A 105 0.17 14.28 -20.08
N ASN A 106 0.44 14.89 -18.92
CA ASN A 106 -0.61 15.40 -18.02
C ASN A 106 -0.92 16.87 -18.33
N LEU A 107 -2.18 17.19 -18.62
CA LEU A 107 -2.67 18.54 -18.92
C LEU A 107 -3.03 19.36 -17.67
N TYR A 108 -2.96 18.73 -16.50
CA TYR A 108 -3.15 19.34 -15.19
C TYR A 108 -4.48 20.10 -15.07
N ARG A 109 -5.57 19.49 -15.55
CA ARG A 109 -6.91 20.09 -15.64
C ARG A 109 -6.94 21.40 -16.42
N GLY A 110 -6.24 21.42 -17.56
CA GLY A 110 -6.18 22.57 -18.47
C GLY A 110 -5.44 23.79 -17.92
N ARG A 111 -4.74 23.65 -16.78
CA ARG A 111 -3.79 24.68 -16.31
C ARG A 111 -2.51 24.70 -17.14
N ASN A 112 -2.25 23.65 -17.91
CA ASN A 112 -1.24 23.69 -18.96
C ASN A 112 -1.85 24.27 -20.24
N TYR A 113 -1.71 25.58 -20.42
CA TYR A 113 -2.24 26.31 -21.59
C TYR A 113 -1.35 26.21 -22.84
N GLN A 114 -0.21 25.50 -22.76
CA GLN A 114 0.77 25.40 -23.85
C GLN A 114 0.38 24.31 -24.87
N TYR A 115 -0.87 24.32 -25.32
CA TYR A 115 -1.40 23.33 -26.27
C TYR A 115 -0.60 23.27 -27.59
N SER A 116 -0.06 24.41 -28.03
CA SER A 116 0.80 24.50 -29.21
C SER A 116 2.13 23.78 -29.04
N GLU A 117 2.74 23.86 -27.85
CA GLU A 117 3.98 23.16 -27.52
C GLU A 117 3.74 21.65 -27.38
N ILE A 118 2.61 21.25 -26.81
CA ILE A 118 2.19 19.85 -26.71
C ILE A 118 1.94 19.28 -28.12
N ALA A 119 1.25 20.01 -29.00
CA ALA A 119 1.05 19.60 -30.39
C ALA A 119 2.37 19.49 -31.17
N LYS A 120 3.32 20.41 -30.91
CA LYS A 120 4.67 20.35 -31.48
C LYS A 120 5.44 19.14 -30.96
N MET A 121 5.32 18.82 -29.67
CA MET A 121 5.93 17.65 -29.05
C MET A 121 5.42 16.36 -29.69
N VAL A 122 4.10 16.21 -29.86
CA VAL A 122 3.51 15.03 -30.53
C VAL A 122 4.04 14.89 -31.96
N ARG A 123 4.14 15.98 -32.72
CA ARG A 123 4.69 15.94 -34.09
C ARG A 123 6.17 15.60 -34.14
N THR A 124 6.94 16.10 -33.18
CA THR A 124 8.40 15.92 -33.11
C THR A 124 8.74 14.50 -32.69
N GLU A 125 8.05 14.00 -31.66
CA GLU A 125 8.23 12.66 -31.15
C GLU A 125 7.60 11.61 -32.07
N ASN A 126 6.59 11.96 -32.88
CA ASN A 126 5.91 11.04 -33.79
C ASN A 126 5.55 9.69 -33.12
N PRO A 127 4.78 9.70 -32.01
CA PRO A 127 4.37 8.49 -31.31
C PRO A 127 3.24 7.79 -32.06
N ASP A 128 3.14 6.47 -31.88
CA ASP A 128 2.01 5.67 -32.38
C ASP A 128 0.73 5.93 -31.57
N ILE A 129 0.88 6.21 -30.27
CA ILE A 129 -0.22 6.49 -29.34
C ILE A 129 0.14 7.69 -28.46
N ALA A 130 -0.76 8.67 -28.35
CA ALA A 130 -0.65 9.78 -27.41
C ALA A 130 -1.79 9.74 -26.37
N ILE A 131 -1.46 9.74 -25.08
CA ILE A 131 -2.40 9.69 -23.95
C ILE A 131 -2.29 11.00 -23.16
N PHE A 132 -3.41 11.71 -23.01
CA PHE A 132 -3.49 12.93 -22.22
C PHE A 132 -4.23 12.69 -20.92
N LEU A 133 -3.56 12.95 -19.80
CA LEU A 133 -4.13 12.82 -18.45
C LEU A 133 -4.73 14.15 -17.99
N GLU A 134 -5.81 14.06 -17.20
CA GLU A 134 -6.54 15.21 -16.65
C GLU A 134 -6.94 16.27 -17.69
N PRO A 135 -7.59 15.90 -18.81
CA PRO A 135 -8.12 16.88 -19.75
C PRO A 135 -9.23 17.71 -19.09
N THR A 136 -9.39 18.94 -19.53
CA THR A 136 -10.54 19.76 -19.14
C THR A 136 -11.74 19.39 -20.00
N ASN A 137 -12.88 19.13 -19.37
CA ASN A 137 -14.17 19.05 -20.06
C ASN A 137 -14.65 20.48 -20.31
N THR A 138 -14.40 21.03 -21.51
CA THR A 138 -15.18 22.17 -21.99
C THR A 138 -16.63 21.74 -22.24
#